data_AF-A0A7S0G8R9-F1
#
_entry.id   AF-A0A7S0G8R9-F1
#
_cell.length_a   1.000
_cell.length_b   1.000
_cell.length_c   1.000
_cell.angle_alpha   90.00
_cell.angle_beta   90.00
_cell.angle_gamma   90.00
#
_symmetry.space_group_name_H-M   'P 1'
#
loop_
_entity.id
_entity.type
_entity.pdbx_description
1 polymer ?
#
loop_
_entity_poly.entity_id
_entity_poly.type
_entity_poly.pdbx_seq_one_letter_code
_entity_poly.pdbx_strand_id
1 'polypeptide(L)'
;DLAKEQDPFRKAVLDGRQLALKISANAVYGFTGATVGKLPCMEISSSVTGYGRDMIQATKEGVESKFPGSRVIYGDTDSVMVKFGDGLTLERSMELGREAANQISQLFPNPIRLEFEKCYYPYLLISKKRYAGLYWTKLNKHDKMDCKGVESVRRDNCRLVANVISDVLESLLIRRDKEGAIKLVKDVISDLLQ
;
A
#
# COMPACT_ATOMS: atom_id res chain seq x y z
N ASP A 1 13.07 16.92 11.64
CA ASP A 1 13.52 17.62 10.42
C ASP A 1 12.60 17.37 9.24
N LEU A 2 12.46 16.12 8.75
CA LEU A 2 11.61 15.81 7.59
C LEU A 2 10.16 16.33 7.70
N ALA A 3 9.52 16.18 8.87
CA ALA A 3 8.14 16.60 9.08
C ALA A 3 7.92 18.13 9.03
N LYS A 4 8.99 18.93 9.19
CA LYS A 4 8.93 20.40 9.21
C LYS A 4 9.43 21.03 7.91
N GLU A 5 10.09 20.25 7.06
CA GLU A 5 10.70 20.71 5.80
C GLU A 5 9.63 20.97 4.73
N GLN A 6 9.76 22.10 4.03
CA GLN A 6 8.84 22.55 2.99
C GLN A 6 9.44 22.44 1.59
N ASP A 7 10.76 22.54 1.46
CA ASP A 7 11.43 22.41 0.16
C ASP A 7 11.30 20.98 -0.38
N PRO A 8 10.65 20.76 -1.54
CA PRO A 8 10.43 19.42 -2.08
C PRO A 8 11.72 18.63 -2.30
N PHE A 9 12.80 19.30 -2.71
CA PHE A 9 14.08 18.65 -2.97
C PHE A 9 14.72 18.17 -1.65
N ARG A 10 14.87 19.06 -0.66
CA ARG A 10 15.37 18.68 0.68
C ARG A 10 14.50 17.62 1.34
N LYS A 11 13.18 17.70 1.18
CA LYS A 11 12.26 16.67 1.69
C LYS A 11 12.55 15.30 1.09
N ALA A 12 12.81 15.21 -0.21
CA ALA A 12 13.22 13.96 -0.87
C ALA A 12 14.57 13.44 -0.36
N VAL A 13 15.55 14.32 -0.12
CA VAL A 13 16.85 13.93 0.45
C VAL A 13 16.68 13.39 1.88
N LEU A 14 15.89 14.06 2.72
CA LEU A 14 15.60 13.62 4.08
C LEU A 14 14.79 12.32 4.11
N ASP A 15 13.90 12.10 3.13
CA ASP A 15 13.19 10.85 2.94
C ASP A 15 14.16 9.70 2.57
N GLY A 16 15.12 9.98 1.69
CA GLY A 16 16.22 9.05 1.40
C GLY A 16 17.04 8.69 2.65
N ARG A 17 17.31 9.66 3.53
CA ARG A 17 18.03 9.43 4.79
C ARG A 17 17.26 8.50 5.73
N GLN A 18 15.96 8.74 5.97
CA GLN A 18 15.17 7.85 6.84
C GLN A 18 15.05 6.44 6.23
N LEU A 19 14.91 6.35 4.90
CA LEU A 19 14.82 5.08 4.21
C LEU A 19 16.12 4.27 4.34
N ALA A 20 17.28 4.93 4.26
CA ALA A 20 18.57 4.27 4.48
C ALA A 20 18.67 3.67 5.90
N LEU A 21 18.25 4.42 6.93
CA LEU A 21 18.22 3.92 8.31
C LEU A 21 17.26 2.73 8.47
N LYS A 22 16.07 2.80 7.85
CA LYS A 22 15.11 1.69 7.83
C LYS A 22 15.71 0.44 7.17
N ILE A 23 16.39 0.60 6.03
CA ILE A 23 17.06 -0.52 5.34
C ILE A 23 18.15 -1.13 6.22
N SER A 24 18.98 -0.30 6.89
CA SER A 24 20.00 -0.78 7.81
C SER A 24 19.41 -1.57 8.98
N ALA A 25 18.30 -1.10 9.57
CA ALA A 25 17.61 -1.83 10.64
C ALA A 25 17.05 -3.18 10.13
N ASN A 26 16.40 -3.19 8.96
CA ASN A 26 15.88 -4.41 8.35
C ASN A 26 17.01 -5.40 7.95
N ALA A 27 18.19 -4.89 7.61
CA ALA A 27 19.35 -5.70 7.28
C ALA A 27 19.88 -6.49 8.49
N VAL A 28 19.64 -6.04 9.73
CA VAL A 28 20.01 -6.81 10.94
C VAL A 28 19.25 -8.13 11.00
N TYR A 29 17.94 -8.10 10.76
CA TYR A 29 17.13 -9.32 10.61
C TYR A 29 17.56 -10.13 9.38
N GLY A 30 17.82 -9.47 8.24
CA GLY A 30 18.27 -10.15 7.03
C GLY A 30 19.60 -10.88 7.22
N PHE A 31 20.51 -10.33 8.02
CA PHE A 31 21.82 -10.90 8.32
C PHE A 31 21.70 -12.24 9.05
N THR A 32 20.76 -12.36 10.01
CA THR A 32 20.55 -13.65 10.71
C THR A 32 20.02 -14.73 9.78
N GLY A 33 19.29 -14.38 8.72
CA GLY A 33 18.78 -15.33 7.72
C GLY A 33 19.73 -15.61 6.54
N ALA A 34 20.90 -14.96 6.48
CA ALA A 34 21.81 -15.08 5.35
C ALA A 34 22.65 -16.37 5.43
N THR A 35 22.22 -17.41 4.72
CA THR A 35 22.93 -18.72 4.67
C THR A 35 24.34 -18.60 4.09
N VAL A 36 24.53 -17.72 3.11
CA VAL A 36 25.83 -17.29 2.61
C VAL A 36 26.23 -16.03 3.37
N GLY A 37 26.86 -16.21 4.53
CA GLY A 37 27.21 -15.12 5.43
C GLY A 37 28.20 -15.55 6.50
N LYS A 38 28.60 -14.62 7.38
CA LYS A 38 29.56 -14.89 8.44
C LYS A 38 28.95 -15.50 9.71
N LEU A 39 27.66 -15.27 9.96
CA LEU A 39 26.98 -15.70 11.20
C LEU A 39 25.48 -15.94 10.98
N PRO A 40 25.09 -17.01 10.24
CA PRO A 40 23.68 -17.36 10.07
C PRO A 40 23.07 -17.90 11.37
N CYS A 41 21.85 -17.46 11.69
CA CYS A 41 21.00 -18.01 12.74
C CYS A 41 19.55 -18.05 12.23
N MET A 42 19.22 -19.18 11.58
CA MET A 42 17.95 -19.36 10.88
C MET A 42 16.76 -19.37 11.82
N GLU A 43 16.96 -19.79 13.07
CA GLU A 43 15.95 -19.84 14.13
C GLU A 43 15.39 -18.44 14.40
N ILE A 44 16.25 -17.43 14.54
CA ILE A 44 15.84 -16.03 14.72
C ILE A 44 15.00 -15.58 13.53
N SER A 45 15.49 -15.80 12.30
CA SER A 45 14.76 -15.35 11.11
C SER A 45 13.39 -16.04 10.98
N SER A 46 13.34 -17.33 11.29
CA SER A 46 12.12 -18.14 11.23
C SER A 46 11.11 -17.69 12.27
N SER A 47 11.54 -17.46 13.51
CA SER A 47 10.69 -16.93 14.60
C SER A 47 10.13 -15.56 14.26
N VAL A 48 10.94 -14.64 13.71
CA VAL A 48 10.46 -13.31 13.28
C VAL A 48 9.36 -13.44 12.22
N THR A 49 9.54 -14.28 11.21
CA THR A 49 8.48 -14.48 10.21
C THR A 49 7.24 -15.19 10.77
N GLY A 50 7.41 -16.07 11.75
CA GLY A 50 6.32 -16.72 12.48
C GLY A 50 5.45 -15.69 13.19
N TYR A 51 6.06 -14.88 14.06
CA TYR A 51 5.38 -13.78 14.73
C TYR A 51 4.72 -12.82 13.75
N GLY A 52 5.38 -12.49 12.62
CA GLY A 52 4.78 -11.66 11.58
C GLY A 52 3.45 -12.20 11.04
N ARG A 53 3.39 -13.51 10.76
CA ARG A 53 2.16 -14.16 10.27
C ARG A 53 1.07 -14.18 11.33
N ASP A 54 1.42 -14.51 12.57
CA ASP A 54 0.47 -14.58 13.68
C ASP A 54 -0.11 -13.20 14.00
N MET A 55 0.72 -12.15 13.97
CA MET A 55 0.28 -10.78 14.19
C MET A 55 -0.68 -10.28 13.11
N ILE A 56 -0.44 -10.60 11.82
CA ILE A 56 -1.38 -10.25 10.75
C ILE A 56 -2.71 -10.98 10.94
N GLN A 57 -2.66 -12.26 11.27
CA GLN A 57 -3.87 -13.07 11.48
C GLN A 57 -4.68 -12.52 12.65
N ALA A 58 -4.04 -12.24 13.78
CA ALA A 58 -4.67 -11.62 14.95
C ALA A 58 -5.23 -10.22 14.63
N THR A 59 -4.52 -9.43 13.81
CA THR A 59 -5.00 -8.12 13.35
C THR A 59 -6.27 -8.27 12.52
N LYS A 60 -6.29 -9.21 11.58
CA LYS A 60 -7.46 -9.49 10.75
C LYS A 60 -8.66 -9.89 11.60
N GLU A 61 -8.48 -10.90 12.45
CA GLU A 61 -9.53 -11.42 13.33
C GLU A 61 -10.06 -10.34 14.29
N GLY A 62 -9.15 -9.55 14.86
CA GLY A 62 -9.49 -8.45 15.75
C GLY A 62 -10.33 -7.37 15.07
N VAL A 63 -10.00 -7.00 13.83
CA VAL A 63 -10.78 -6.02 13.05
C VAL A 63 -12.16 -6.59 12.70
N GLU A 64 -12.22 -7.80 12.14
CA GLU A 64 -13.49 -8.40 11.70
C GLU A 64 -14.43 -8.70 12.88
N SER A 65 -13.88 -8.97 14.07
CA SER A 65 -14.66 -9.18 15.29
C SER A 65 -15.17 -7.88 15.93
N LYS A 66 -14.33 -6.84 16.03
CA LYS A 66 -14.69 -5.59 16.73
C LYS A 66 -15.49 -4.61 15.88
N PHE A 67 -15.41 -4.70 14.56
CA PHE A 67 -16.09 -3.80 13.63
C PHE A 67 -17.07 -4.58 12.75
N PRO A 68 -18.34 -4.73 13.18
CA PRO A 68 -19.36 -5.45 12.42
C PRO A 68 -19.54 -4.90 11.01
N GLY A 69 -19.61 -5.79 10.02
CA GLY A 69 -19.71 -5.41 8.61
C GLY A 69 -18.37 -5.08 7.95
N SER A 70 -17.28 -5.01 8.73
CA SER A 70 -15.95 -4.89 8.17
C SER A 70 -15.43 -6.22 7.61
N ARG A 71 -14.60 -6.13 6.58
CA ARG A 71 -13.93 -7.28 5.97
C ARG A 71 -12.51 -6.90 5.56
N VAL A 72 -11.53 -7.73 5.89
CA VAL A 72 -10.18 -7.58 5.36
C VAL A 72 -10.15 -8.09 3.92
N ILE A 73 -9.95 -7.18 2.97
CA ILE A 73 -10.00 -7.47 1.54
C ILE A 73 -8.62 -7.80 0.95
N TYR A 74 -7.54 -7.38 1.63
CA TYR A 74 -6.17 -7.66 1.23
C TYR A 74 -5.23 -7.51 2.43
N GLY A 75 -4.10 -8.20 2.39
CA GLY A 75 -3.01 -8.01 3.34
C GLY A 75 -1.67 -8.34 2.69
N ASP A 76 -0.64 -7.58 3.04
CA ASP A 76 0.72 -7.78 2.54
C ASP A 76 1.73 -7.49 3.65
N THR A 77 2.35 -8.57 4.15
CA THR A 77 3.50 -8.64 5.08
C THR A 77 3.35 -7.95 6.44
N ASP A 78 2.97 -6.68 6.46
CA ASP A 78 2.86 -5.82 7.64
C ASP A 78 1.64 -4.87 7.55
N SER A 79 0.82 -5.01 6.52
CA SER A 79 -0.35 -4.17 6.27
C SER A 79 -1.61 -4.99 6.01
N VAL A 80 -2.75 -4.46 6.46
CA VAL A 80 -4.09 -4.98 6.16
C VAL A 80 -4.93 -3.88 5.53
N MET A 81 -5.71 -4.24 4.51
CA MET A 81 -6.66 -3.35 3.86
C MET A 81 -8.06 -3.78 4.25
N VAL A 82 -8.76 -2.89 4.94
CA VAL A 82 -10.07 -3.16 5.52
C VAL A 82 -11.13 -2.40 4.74
N LYS A 83 -12.17 -3.11 4.30
CA LYS A 83 -13.42 -2.51 3.83
C LYS A 83 -14.38 -2.50 5.01
N PHE A 84 -14.66 -1.32 5.59
CA PHE A 84 -15.50 -1.20 6.78
C PHE A 84 -17.00 -1.36 6.52
N GLY A 85 -17.46 -1.15 5.29
CA GLY A 85 -18.88 -1.27 4.92
C GLY A 85 -19.15 -0.71 3.53
N ASP A 86 -20.36 -0.95 3.02
CA ASP A 86 -20.84 -0.37 1.76
C ASP A 86 -21.45 1.02 1.98
N GLY A 87 -21.24 1.93 1.03
CA GLY A 87 -21.84 3.27 1.06
C GLY A 87 -21.25 4.23 2.10
N LEU A 88 -20.17 3.86 2.79
CA LEU A 88 -19.51 4.76 3.75
C LEU A 88 -18.83 5.93 3.04
N THR A 89 -18.86 7.09 3.69
CA THR A 89 -18.10 8.27 3.26
C THR A 89 -16.60 8.05 3.50
N LEU A 90 -15.77 8.78 2.75
CA LEU A 90 -14.31 8.77 2.94
C LEU A 90 -13.94 9.17 4.37
N GLU A 91 -14.59 10.20 4.91
CA GLU A 91 -14.39 10.67 6.28
C GLU A 91 -14.66 9.57 7.31
N ARG A 92 -15.84 8.94 7.23
CA ARG A 92 -16.19 7.87 8.17
C ARG A 92 -15.24 6.69 8.06
N SER A 93 -14.80 6.37 6.84
CA SER A 93 -13.82 5.29 6.60
C SER A 93 -12.45 5.60 7.22
N MET A 94 -12.00 6.86 7.17
CA MET A 94 -10.77 7.29 7.83
C MET A 94 -10.87 7.29 9.36
N GLU A 95 -12.01 7.71 9.92
CA GLU A 95 -12.27 7.65 11.37
C GLU A 95 -12.19 6.22 11.89
N LEU A 96 -12.94 5.31 11.27
CA LEU A 96 -12.94 3.88 11.62
C LEU A 96 -11.55 3.27 11.46
N GLY A 97 -10.79 3.67 10.43
CA GLY A 97 -9.40 3.24 10.26
C GLY A 97 -8.49 3.64 11.42
N ARG A 98 -8.60 4.88 11.92
CA ARG A 98 -7.83 5.35 13.09
C ARG A 98 -8.28 4.65 14.37
N GLU A 99 -9.58 4.48 14.55
CA GLU A 99 -10.14 3.77 15.70
C GLU A 99 -9.65 2.31 15.73
N ALA A 100 -9.74 1.61 14.61
CA ALA A 100 -9.25 0.25 14.47
C ALA A 100 -7.75 0.14 14.76
N ALA A 101 -6.92 1.02 14.19
CA ALA A 101 -5.48 1.02 14.45
C ALA A 101 -5.17 1.16 15.95
N ASN A 102 -5.83 2.09 16.64
CA ASN A 102 -5.64 2.30 18.08
C ASN A 102 -6.12 1.11 18.92
N GLN A 103 -7.32 0.58 18.63
CA GLN A 103 -7.90 -0.51 19.42
C GLN A 103 -7.18 -1.85 19.20
N ILE A 104 -6.68 -2.12 18.00
CA ILE A 104 -5.99 -3.37 17.68
C ILE A 104 -4.52 -3.31 18.14
N SER A 105 -3.89 -2.12 18.17
CA SER A 105 -2.56 -1.95 18.77
C SER A 105 -2.48 -2.42 20.23
N GLN A 106 -3.58 -2.33 20.97
CA GLN A 106 -3.64 -2.78 22.37
C GLN A 106 -3.53 -4.29 22.55
N LEU A 107 -3.68 -5.08 21.47
CA LEU A 107 -3.50 -6.54 21.51
C LEU A 107 -2.02 -6.94 21.56
N PHE A 108 -1.11 -6.04 21.23
CA PHE A 108 0.32 -6.35 21.07
C PHE A 108 1.16 -5.68 22.17
N PRO A 109 2.28 -6.31 22.58
CA PRO A 109 3.18 -5.72 23.55
C PRO A 109 3.91 -4.50 22.96
N ASN A 110 4.25 -3.53 23.82
CA ASN A 110 5.12 -2.42 23.43
C ASN A 110 6.50 -2.96 22.98
N PRO A 111 7.09 -2.48 21.87
CA PRO A 111 6.77 -1.26 21.10
C PRO A 111 5.87 -1.45 19.87
N ILE A 112 5.19 -2.59 19.72
CA ILE A 112 4.41 -2.89 18.52
C ILE A 112 3.14 -2.03 18.51
N ARG A 113 2.96 -1.26 17.43
CA ARG A 113 1.82 -0.35 17.24
C ARG A 113 1.40 -0.36 15.78
N LEU A 114 0.11 -0.44 15.55
CA LEU A 114 -0.52 -0.25 14.25
C LEU A 114 -0.89 1.22 14.09
N GLU A 115 -0.68 1.76 12.89
CA GLU A 115 -1.03 3.13 12.56
C GLU A 115 -1.93 3.15 11.32
N PHE A 116 -2.94 4.01 11.35
CA PHE A 116 -3.70 4.30 10.15
C PHE A 116 -2.85 5.15 9.21
N GLU A 117 -2.54 4.62 8.02
CA GLU A 117 -1.70 5.31 7.05
C GLU A 117 -2.52 6.11 6.04
N LYS A 118 -3.56 5.50 5.47
CA LYS A 118 -4.27 6.02 4.29
C LYS A 118 -5.59 5.32 4.01
N CYS A 119 -6.43 5.95 3.21
CA CYS A 119 -7.62 5.34 2.60
C CYS A 119 -7.50 5.33 1.08
N TYR A 120 -7.94 4.25 0.44
CA TYR A 120 -8.06 4.19 -1.03
C TYR A 120 -9.51 4.40 -1.45
N TYR A 121 -9.75 5.41 -2.30
CA TYR A 121 -11.10 5.67 -2.83
C TYR A 121 -11.04 6.38 -4.18
N PRO A 122 -11.27 5.70 -5.32
CA PRO A 122 -11.54 4.27 -5.46
C PRO A 122 -10.29 3.39 -5.27
N TYR A 123 -10.54 2.08 -5.12
CA TYR A 123 -9.53 1.03 -5.02
C TYR A 123 -9.76 -0.06 -6.07
N LEU A 124 -8.69 -0.47 -6.76
CA LEU A 124 -8.65 -1.51 -7.78
C LEU A 124 -7.60 -2.55 -7.40
N LEU A 125 -8.06 -3.69 -6.89
CA LEU A 125 -7.22 -4.86 -6.63
C LEU A 125 -7.27 -5.81 -7.83
N ILE A 126 -6.14 -6.02 -8.50
CA ILE A 126 -6.04 -6.91 -9.66
C ILE A 126 -5.58 -8.30 -9.21
N SER A 127 -4.46 -8.36 -8.50
CA SER A 127 -3.91 -9.59 -7.94
C SER A 127 -2.94 -9.31 -6.80
N LYS A 128 -2.35 -10.35 -6.21
CA LYS A 128 -1.36 -10.20 -5.14
C LYS A 128 -0.20 -9.33 -5.62
N LYS A 129 0.14 -8.29 -4.84
CA LYS A 129 1.15 -7.27 -5.18
C LYS A 129 0.84 -6.45 -6.46
N ARG A 130 -0.38 -6.52 -7.00
CA ARG A 130 -0.82 -5.72 -8.16
C ARG A 130 -2.14 -5.02 -7.86
N TYR A 131 -2.06 -3.73 -7.55
CA TYR A 131 -3.23 -2.91 -7.24
C TYR A 131 -2.97 -1.43 -7.54
N ALA A 132 -4.05 -0.69 -7.76
CA ALA A 132 -4.05 0.74 -7.95
C ALA A 132 -5.19 1.39 -7.17
N GLY A 133 -5.02 2.66 -6.79
CA GLY A 133 -6.08 3.39 -6.12
C GLY A 133 -5.72 4.86 -5.92
N LEU A 134 -6.73 5.70 -5.73
CA LEU A 134 -6.47 7.07 -5.31
C LEU A 134 -6.13 7.09 -3.84
N TYR A 135 -4.99 7.66 -3.53
CA TYR A 135 -4.39 7.72 -2.20
C TYR A 135 -4.92 8.94 -1.46
N TRP A 136 -5.55 8.74 -0.29
CA TRP A 136 -6.07 9.82 0.53
C TRP A 136 -5.49 9.77 1.95
N THR A 137 -4.77 10.82 2.34
CA THR A 137 -4.47 11.15 3.75
C THR A 137 -5.42 12.19 4.35
N LYS A 138 -6.03 13.02 3.50
CA LYS A 138 -6.93 14.13 3.86
C LYS A 138 -8.23 14.02 3.08
N LEU A 139 -9.27 14.71 3.53
CA LEU A 139 -10.62 14.63 2.94
C LEU A 139 -10.80 15.46 1.67
N ASN A 140 -10.06 16.57 1.54
CA ASN A 140 -10.36 17.57 0.52
C ASN A 140 -9.89 17.16 -0.89
N LYS A 141 -8.74 16.50 -1.00
CA LYS A 141 -8.13 16.13 -2.27
C LYS A 141 -7.28 14.89 -2.09
N HIS A 142 -7.32 13.98 -3.08
CA HIS A 142 -6.40 12.86 -3.14
C HIS A 142 -4.96 13.35 -3.32
N ASP A 143 -4.02 12.65 -2.69
CA ASP A 143 -2.61 13.02 -2.73
C ASP A 143 -1.98 12.63 -4.07
N LYS A 144 -2.27 11.41 -4.53
CA LYS A 144 -1.78 10.84 -5.79
C LYS A 144 -2.55 9.59 -6.19
N MET A 145 -2.36 9.14 -7.43
CA MET A 145 -2.69 7.78 -7.83
C MET A 145 -1.54 6.85 -7.42
N ASP A 146 -1.80 5.91 -6.54
CA ASP A 146 -0.81 4.92 -6.12
C ASP A 146 -0.96 3.66 -6.98
N CYS A 147 0.16 3.20 -7.53
CA CYS A 147 0.24 2.07 -8.45
C CYS A 147 1.30 1.12 -7.91
N LYS A 148 0.89 -0.08 -7.50
CA LYS A 148 1.79 -1.12 -6.97
C LYS A 148 1.81 -2.31 -7.92
N GLY A 149 2.99 -2.62 -8.45
CA GLY A 149 3.24 -3.81 -9.29
C GLY A 149 2.54 -3.86 -10.65
N VAL A 150 1.71 -2.87 -10.97
CA VAL A 150 1.10 -2.67 -12.28
C VAL A 150 2.14 -2.26 -13.33
N GLU A 151 1.82 -2.50 -14.59
CA GLU A 151 2.74 -2.37 -15.72
C GLU A 151 3.27 -0.94 -15.90
N SER A 152 2.54 0.08 -15.44
CA SER A 152 2.95 1.49 -15.50
C SER A 152 4.18 1.84 -14.65
N VAL A 153 4.47 1.08 -13.59
CA VAL A 153 5.61 1.33 -12.70
C VAL A 153 6.76 0.35 -12.90
N ARG A 154 6.60 -0.64 -13.79
CA ARG A 154 7.64 -1.62 -14.10
C ARG A 154 8.54 -1.11 -15.23
N ARG A 155 9.83 -1.46 -15.15
CA ARG A 155 10.86 -0.99 -16.10
C ARG A 155 11.16 -1.99 -17.22
N ASP A 156 10.54 -3.16 -17.20
CA ASP A 156 10.70 -4.23 -18.18
C ASP A 156 9.76 -4.12 -19.39
N ASN A 157 8.84 -3.14 -19.38
CA ASN A 157 7.89 -2.88 -20.47
C ASN A 157 8.29 -1.67 -21.31
N CYS A 158 7.78 -1.59 -22.54
CA CYS A 158 7.94 -0.41 -23.38
C CYS A 158 7.13 0.78 -22.82
N ARG A 159 7.57 2.01 -23.15
CA ARG A 159 6.92 3.24 -22.68
C ARG A 159 5.47 3.35 -23.13
N LEU A 160 5.13 2.82 -24.31
CA LEU A 160 3.75 2.83 -24.81
C LEU A 160 2.82 2.12 -23.83
N VAL A 161 3.15 0.90 -23.40
CA VAL A 161 2.34 0.14 -22.43
C VAL A 161 2.22 0.90 -21.10
N ALA A 162 3.33 1.45 -20.60
CA ALA A 162 3.32 2.18 -19.33
C ALA A 162 2.43 3.44 -19.39
N ASN A 163 2.47 4.18 -20.50
CA ASN A 163 1.66 5.37 -20.71
C ASN A 163 0.18 5.01 -20.84
N VAL A 164 -0.16 4.05 -21.71
CA VAL A 164 -1.55 3.63 -21.94
C VAL A 164 -2.19 3.13 -20.64
N ILE A 165 -1.49 2.31 -19.86
CA ILE A 165 -2.02 1.83 -18.57
C ILE A 165 -2.23 2.99 -17.59
N SER A 166 -1.32 3.97 -17.57
CA SER A 166 -1.47 5.16 -16.72
C SER A 166 -2.70 5.98 -17.11
N ASP A 167 -2.91 6.21 -18.41
CA ASP A 167 -4.03 7.00 -18.93
C ASP A 167 -5.38 6.29 -18.73
N VAL A 168 -5.40 4.96 -18.88
CA VAL A 168 -6.57 4.13 -18.58
C VAL A 168 -6.91 4.18 -17.09
N LEU A 169 -5.91 4.05 -16.21
CA LEU A 169 -6.13 4.15 -14.76
C LEU A 169 -6.62 5.55 -14.36
N GLU A 170 -6.09 6.60 -14.97
CA GLU A 170 -6.58 7.97 -14.74
C GLU A 170 -8.04 8.13 -15.17
N SER A 171 -8.38 7.65 -16.36
CA SER A 171 -9.74 7.70 -16.90
C SER A 171 -10.74 6.93 -16.02
N LEU A 172 -10.35 5.76 -15.52
CA LEU A 172 -11.22 4.92 -14.69
C LEU A 172 -11.33 5.40 -13.24
N LEU A 173 -10.21 5.77 -12.60
CA LEU A 173 -10.17 6.05 -11.17
C LEU A 173 -10.45 7.52 -10.85
N ILE A 174 -10.03 8.45 -11.72
CA ILE A 174 -10.25 9.90 -11.54
C ILE A 174 -11.48 10.35 -12.31
N ARG A 175 -11.49 10.18 -13.64
CA ARG A 175 -12.55 10.72 -14.51
C ARG A 175 -13.85 9.93 -14.42
N ARG A 176 -13.78 8.68 -13.93
CA ARG A 176 -14.90 7.73 -13.87
C ARG A 176 -15.55 7.47 -15.24
N ASP A 177 -14.74 7.56 -16.30
CA ASP A 177 -15.17 7.40 -17.67
C ASP A 177 -14.66 6.08 -18.26
N LYS A 178 -15.52 5.06 -18.18
CA LYS A 178 -15.23 3.74 -18.73
C LYS A 178 -15.22 3.75 -20.26
N GLU A 179 -16.15 4.46 -20.89
CA GLU A 179 -16.26 4.48 -22.35
C GLU A 179 -15.08 5.23 -22.99
N GLY A 180 -14.66 6.35 -22.39
CA GLY A 180 -13.45 7.05 -22.77
C GLY A 180 -12.20 6.19 -22.64
N ALA A 181 -12.08 5.40 -21.58
CA ALA A 181 -10.97 4.46 -21.42
C ALA A 181 -10.96 3.37 -22.51
N ILE A 182 -12.13 2.81 -22.86
CA ILE A 182 -12.25 1.82 -23.93
C ILE A 182 -11.87 2.44 -25.29
N LYS A 183 -12.34 3.66 -25.56
CA LYS A 183 -12.03 4.39 -26.79
C LYS A 183 -10.53 4.64 -26.90
N LEU A 184 -9.88 5.13 -25.84
CA LEU A 184 -8.44 5.37 -25.80
C LEU A 184 -7.64 4.11 -26.18
N VAL A 185 -8.01 2.96 -25.62
CA VAL A 185 -7.32 1.70 -25.93
C VAL A 185 -7.54 1.31 -27.41
N LYS A 186 -8.75 1.47 -27.95
CA LYS A 186 -9.05 1.17 -29.35
C LYS A 186 -8.28 2.08 -30.31
N ASP A 187 -8.22 3.37 -30.01
CA ASP A 187 -7.50 4.36 -30.83
C ASP A 187 -6.00 4.01 -30.87
N VAL A 188 -5.39 3.69 -29.72
CA VAL A 188 -3.99 3.26 -29.65
C VAL A 188 -3.72 1.96 -30.42
N ILE A 189 -4.65 0.99 -30.37
CA ILE A 189 -4.52 -0.25 -31.16
C ILE A 189 -4.62 0.06 -32.66
N SER A 190 -5.51 0.95 -33.06
CA SER A 190 -5.65 1.38 -34.46
C SER A 190 -4.39 2.06 -34.96
N ASP A 191 -3.85 3.01 -34.20
CA ASP A 191 -2.64 3.76 -34.54
C ASP A 191 -1.40 2.86 -34.65
N LEU A 192 -1.36 1.74 -33.91
CA LEU A 192 -0.25 0.78 -33.96
C LEU A 192 -0.31 -0.12 -35.19
N LEU A 193 -1.50 -0.37 -35.74
CA LEU A 193 -1.73 -1.26 -36.88
C LEU A 193 -1.68 -0.56 -38.25
N GLN A 194 -1.64 0.78 -38.27
CA GLN A 194 -1.46 1.60 -39.47
C GLN A 194 0.02 1.74 -39.85
#